data_AF-A0A3B9MZM9-F1
#
_entry.id   AF-A0A3B9MZM9-F1
#
_cell.length_a   1.000
_cell.length_b   1.000
_cell.length_c   1.000
_cell.angle_alpha   90.00
_cell.angle_beta   90.00
_cell.angle_gamma   90.00
#
_symmetry.space_group_name_H-M   'P 1'
#
loop_
_entity.id
_entity.type
_entity.pdbx_description
1 polymer ?
#
loop_
_entity_poly.entity_id
_entity_poly.type
_entity_poly.pdbx_seq_one_letter_code
_entity_poly.pdbx_strand_id
1 'polypeptide(L)'
;MKKISLIIFFCIALAAIVKAQYIYPINEYNAQLKGYELSNFDIQDTILYLPLGESGLHVLNIKDLKNIHELSVYIEYEKRSREKIYGVAHCVKVIDNKAYLSYGPLGLKILNITDPTMPYVVGTYYRYQDVYCSEIYENYAMLGYMVMGLEIVDFSNLEDIKMVSRNNVRDFSVKNIQVIPPYVIISGGNRGLRIFKFGEPFTTFKQVEFTKEHLMDNEAHKLLVRGSTGYLANDFRGLSVLNMGLPLYPLEVNSIKTQGKATELVIEGNYLYVASGKYIEVFDLREPEKPEKIYEYSDKNKEFRSLKIHENKLYALYSNGSKEYGISIFEVE
;
A
#
# COMPACT_ATOMS: atom_id res chain seq x y z
N MET A 1 21.28 14.45 -69.21
CA MET A 1 20.39 14.65 -68.04
C MET A 1 20.49 13.45 -67.11
N LYS A 2 21.08 13.61 -65.92
CA LYS A 2 20.79 12.85 -64.69
C LYS A 2 21.68 13.42 -63.58
N LYS A 3 21.12 14.32 -62.76
CA LYS A 3 21.73 14.80 -61.52
C LYS A 3 21.50 13.72 -60.46
N ILE A 4 22.57 13.21 -59.87
CA ILE A 4 22.51 12.34 -58.70
C ILE A 4 22.46 13.27 -57.49
N SER A 5 21.30 13.35 -56.84
CA SER A 5 21.11 14.06 -55.58
C SER A 5 21.54 13.16 -54.44
N LEU A 6 22.61 13.54 -53.75
CA LEU A 6 23.06 12.90 -52.51
C LEU A 6 22.17 13.41 -51.37
N ILE A 7 21.24 12.57 -50.90
CA ILE A 7 20.42 12.87 -49.72
C ILE A 7 21.21 12.41 -48.50
N ILE A 8 21.74 13.37 -47.73
CA ILE A 8 22.36 13.14 -46.43
C ILE A 8 21.22 12.94 -45.43
N PHE A 9 21.02 11.70 -44.97
CA PHE A 9 20.13 11.39 -43.87
C PHE A 9 20.79 11.85 -42.56
N PHE A 10 20.34 12.99 -42.03
CA PHE A 10 20.73 13.43 -40.70
C PHE A 10 19.90 12.62 -39.69
N CYS A 11 20.44 11.50 -39.21
CA CYS A 11 19.90 10.79 -38.06
C CYS A 11 20.11 11.68 -36.82
N ILE A 12 19.10 12.49 -36.49
CA ILE A 12 19.01 13.12 -35.18
C ILE A 12 18.66 12.00 -34.20
N ALA A 13 19.69 11.42 -33.57
CA ALA A 13 19.50 10.68 -32.35
C ALA A 13 18.94 11.66 -31.31
N LEU A 14 17.63 11.58 -31.01
CA LEU A 14 17.12 12.15 -29.78
C LEU A 14 17.85 11.42 -28.64
N ALA A 15 18.88 12.05 -28.10
CA ALA A 15 19.38 11.69 -26.78
C ALA A 15 18.21 11.92 -25.83
N ALA A 16 17.56 10.83 -25.40
CA ALA A 16 16.68 10.88 -24.24
C ALA A 16 17.53 11.42 -23.09
N ILE A 17 17.27 12.66 -22.68
CA ILE A 17 17.89 13.22 -21.49
C ILE A 17 17.40 12.32 -20.36
N VAL A 18 18.30 11.47 -19.86
CA VAL A 18 18.06 10.68 -18.65
C VAL A 18 17.98 11.70 -17.54
N LYS A 19 16.76 12.12 -17.19
CA LYS A 19 16.54 12.82 -15.94
C LYS A 19 16.72 11.79 -14.84
N ALA A 20 17.70 12.02 -13.97
CA ALA A 20 17.73 11.33 -12.70
C ALA A 20 16.51 11.78 -11.90
N GLN A 21 15.82 10.85 -11.26
CA GLN A 21 14.62 11.14 -10.48
C GLN A 21 15.01 11.56 -9.06
N TYR A 22 14.52 12.72 -8.65
CA TYR A 22 14.74 13.28 -7.32
C TYR A 22 13.41 13.55 -6.63
N ILE A 23 13.47 13.67 -5.29
CA ILE A 23 12.35 14.18 -4.50
C ILE A 23 12.80 15.38 -3.68
N TYR A 24 11.98 16.43 -3.64
CA TYR A 24 12.25 17.63 -2.85
C TYR A 24 11.04 17.97 -1.98
N PRO A 25 11.21 18.13 -0.66
CA PRO A 25 10.09 18.44 0.21
C PRO A 25 9.52 19.83 -0.13
N ILE A 26 8.23 19.90 -0.40
CA ILE A 26 7.52 21.13 -0.76
C ILE A 26 6.53 21.58 0.31
N ASN A 27 5.97 20.64 1.09
CA ASN A 27 5.17 20.98 2.25
C ASN A 27 5.02 19.82 3.24
N GLU A 28 4.38 20.09 4.37
CA GLU A 28 4.13 19.14 5.44
C GLU A 28 2.77 19.41 6.10
N TYR A 29 2.03 18.35 6.37
CA TYR A 29 0.84 18.37 7.22
C TYR A 29 1.16 17.67 8.54
N ASN A 30 0.98 18.34 9.68
CA ASN A 30 1.17 17.75 11.00
C ASN A 30 -0.19 17.46 11.64
N ALA A 31 -0.52 16.19 11.87
CA ALA A 31 -1.67 15.82 12.66
C ALA A 31 -1.36 16.14 14.13
N GLN A 32 -2.17 16.96 14.78
CA GLN A 32 -1.98 17.36 16.19
C GLN A 32 -2.32 16.25 17.20
N LEU A 33 -2.23 14.99 16.77
CA LEU A 33 -2.79 13.82 17.46
C LEU A 33 -1.64 12.90 17.94
N LYS A 34 -1.75 12.40 19.18
CA LYS A 34 -0.76 11.53 19.84
C LYS A 34 -1.27 10.11 20.07
N GLY A 35 -0.42 9.10 19.86
CA GLY A 35 -0.65 7.76 20.41
C GLY A 35 -1.15 6.66 19.47
N TYR A 36 -1.29 6.95 18.18
CA TYR A 36 -1.96 6.07 17.20
C TYR A 36 -1.03 5.07 16.52
N GLU A 37 -1.61 4.06 15.87
CA GLU A 37 -0.86 3.18 14.98
C GLU A 37 -0.89 3.76 13.55
N LEU A 38 0.27 3.85 12.92
CA LEU A 38 0.38 4.30 11.53
C LEU A 38 -0.19 3.25 10.57
N SER A 39 -0.86 3.75 9.55
CA SER A 39 -1.82 3.03 8.74
C SER A 39 -1.59 3.34 7.25
N ASN A 40 -2.19 2.56 6.35
CA ASN A 40 -2.10 2.82 4.92
C ASN A 40 -3.22 3.79 4.48
N PHE A 41 -2.83 5.00 4.10
CA PHE A 41 -3.73 6.04 3.60
C PHE A 41 -3.98 5.90 2.09
N ASP A 42 -4.99 6.62 1.58
CA ASP A 42 -5.25 6.70 0.14
C ASP A 42 -5.56 8.13 -0.29
N ILE A 43 -5.38 8.42 -1.58
CA ILE A 43 -5.65 9.72 -2.18
C ILE A 43 -6.53 9.51 -3.41
N GLN A 44 -7.60 10.29 -3.52
CA GLN A 44 -8.39 10.42 -4.75
C GLN A 44 -8.64 11.89 -5.02
N ASP A 45 -8.32 12.32 -6.25
CA ASP A 45 -8.34 13.72 -6.66
C ASP A 45 -7.63 14.60 -5.61
N THR A 46 -8.30 15.64 -5.13
CA THR A 46 -7.75 16.55 -4.12
C THR A 46 -8.07 16.15 -2.68
N ILE A 47 -8.45 14.90 -2.43
CA ILE A 47 -8.87 14.40 -1.12
C ILE A 47 -7.94 13.30 -0.63
N LEU A 48 -7.45 13.44 0.60
CA LEU A 48 -6.63 12.44 1.27
C LEU A 48 -7.41 11.80 2.41
N TYR A 49 -7.44 10.47 2.40
CA TYR A 49 -8.14 9.63 3.38
C TYR A 49 -7.09 9.01 4.30
N LEU A 50 -7.00 9.51 5.53
CA LEU A 50 -5.94 9.20 6.49
C LEU A 50 -6.50 8.41 7.68
N PRO A 51 -6.34 7.08 7.72
CA PRO A 51 -6.69 6.30 8.90
C PRO A 51 -5.69 6.60 10.04
N LEU A 52 -6.17 7.01 11.20
CA LEU A 52 -5.34 7.36 12.36
C LEU A 52 -5.69 6.49 13.58
N GLY A 53 -5.75 5.17 13.38
CA GLY A 53 -6.02 4.21 14.45
C GLY A 53 -7.35 4.50 15.16
N GLU A 54 -7.30 4.65 16.48
CA GLU A 54 -8.48 4.96 17.32
C GLU A 54 -9.15 6.31 17.02
N SER A 55 -8.45 7.25 16.34
CA SER A 55 -9.10 8.50 15.89
C SER A 55 -10.02 8.31 14.69
N GLY A 56 -10.03 7.11 14.10
CA GLY A 56 -10.85 6.82 12.94
C GLY A 56 -10.20 7.29 11.63
N LEU A 57 -11.04 7.60 10.65
CA LEU A 57 -10.64 8.04 9.32
C LEU A 57 -10.77 9.56 9.20
N HIS A 58 -9.64 10.25 9.10
CA HIS A 58 -9.59 11.68 8.81
C HIS A 58 -9.63 11.90 7.30
N VAL A 59 -10.50 12.81 6.86
CA VAL A 59 -10.63 13.17 5.44
C VAL A 59 -10.11 14.60 5.28
N LEU A 60 -9.05 14.77 4.51
CA LEU A 60 -8.34 16.03 4.35
C LEU A 60 -8.50 16.56 2.93
N ASN A 61 -8.69 17.87 2.79
CA ASN A 61 -8.56 18.56 1.51
C ASN A 61 -7.09 18.91 1.26
N ILE A 62 -6.55 18.42 0.15
CA ILE A 62 -5.17 18.65 -0.29
C ILE A 62 -5.08 19.45 -1.60
N LYS A 63 -6.17 20.13 -2.01
CA LYS A 63 -6.21 20.94 -3.24
C LYS A 63 -5.18 22.06 -3.23
N ASP A 64 -5.12 22.80 -2.12
CA ASP A 64 -4.05 23.75 -1.86
C ASP A 64 -3.11 23.13 -0.85
N LEU A 65 -1.95 22.67 -1.32
CA LEU A 65 -0.97 22.03 -0.46
C LEU A 65 -0.52 22.96 0.66
N LYS A 66 -0.53 24.29 0.48
CA LYS A 66 -0.17 25.26 1.53
C LYS A 66 -1.23 25.41 2.61
N ASN A 67 -2.45 24.95 2.35
CA ASN A 67 -3.60 25.05 3.24
C ASN A 67 -4.38 23.73 3.31
N ILE A 68 -3.68 22.67 3.70
CA ILE A 68 -4.30 21.38 3.97
C ILE A 68 -5.16 21.50 5.22
N HIS A 69 -6.43 21.13 5.11
CA HIS A 69 -7.38 21.21 6.22
C HIS A 69 -8.29 20.00 6.23
N GLU A 70 -8.79 19.67 7.42
CA GLU A 70 -9.73 18.58 7.64
C GLU A 70 -11.12 18.96 7.11
N LEU A 71 -11.74 18.03 6.37
CA LEU A 71 -13.11 18.11 5.90
C LEU A 71 -14.06 17.38 6.86
N SER A 72 -13.66 16.19 7.32
CA SER A 72 -14.44 15.39 8.24
C SER A 72 -13.57 14.36 8.97
N VAL A 73 -14.12 13.81 10.05
CA VAL A 73 -13.59 12.64 10.75
C VAL A 73 -14.70 11.61 10.86
N TYR A 74 -14.45 10.40 10.35
CA TYR A 74 -15.31 9.26 10.56
C TYR A 74 -14.80 8.43 11.72
N ILE A 75 -15.61 8.31 12.78
CA ILE A 75 -15.37 7.43 13.92
C ILE A 75 -16.67 6.75 14.31
N GLU A 76 -16.62 5.45 14.58
CA GLU A 76 -17.77 4.67 15.00
C GLU A 76 -17.41 3.76 16.17
N TYR A 77 -18.42 3.40 16.96
CA TYR A 77 -18.32 2.36 17.96
C TYR A 77 -19.50 1.41 17.88
N GLU A 78 -19.28 0.17 18.27
CA GLU A 78 -20.32 -0.82 18.49
C GLU A 78 -20.57 -0.97 20.00
N LYS A 79 -21.84 -1.09 20.41
CA LYS A 79 -22.16 -1.44 21.81
C LYS A 79 -22.13 -2.95 21.97
N ARG A 80 -21.21 -3.46 22.80
CA ARG A 80 -21.14 -4.88 23.14
C ARG A 80 -21.41 -5.07 24.63
N SER A 81 -22.53 -5.70 24.96
CA SER A 81 -22.98 -5.87 26.34
C SER A 81 -23.02 -4.53 27.10
N ARG A 82 -22.03 -4.23 27.95
CA ARG A 82 -21.94 -2.99 28.75
C ARG A 82 -20.86 -2.01 28.28
N GLU A 83 -20.12 -2.35 27.23
CA GLU A 83 -18.97 -1.56 26.78
C GLU A 83 -19.14 -1.05 25.35
N LYS A 84 -18.48 0.08 25.06
CA LYS A 84 -18.33 0.60 23.70
C LYS A 84 -17.01 0.12 23.15
N ILE A 85 -17.05 -0.51 21.98
CA ILE A 85 -15.84 -0.90 21.25
C ILE A 85 -15.71 0.05 20.08
N TYR A 86 -14.68 0.90 20.12
CA TYR A 86 -14.32 1.77 19.01
C TYR A 86 -13.51 1.00 17.98
N GLY A 87 -13.66 1.35 16.71
CA GLY A 87 -12.83 0.79 15.66
C GLY A 87 -11.43 1.38 15.65
N VAL A 88 -10.49 0.63 15.08
CA VAL A 88 -9.10 1.07 14.88
C VAL A 88 -8.83 1.10 13.38
N ALA A 89 -8.62 2.29 12.83
CA ALA A 89 -8.47 2.52 11.40
C ALA A 89 -7.04 2.19 10.95
N HIS A 90 -6.86 1.06 10.25
CA HIS A 90 -5.53 0.56 9.84
C HIS A 90 -5.22 0.71 8.35
N CYS A 91 -6.24 0.72 7.49
CA CYS A 91 -6.05 0.86 6.06
C CYS A 91 -7.34 1.35 5.42
N VAL A 92 -7.22 2.24 4.44
CA VAL A 92 -8.32 2.63 3.57
C VAL A 92 -7.92 2.39 2.12
N LYS A 93 -8.86 1.88 1.33
CA LYS A 93 -8.79 1.85 -0.13
C LYS A 93 -9.95 2.66 -0.67
N VAL A 94 -9.69 3.58 -1.58
CA VAL A 94 -10.72 4.42 -2.20
C VAL A 94 -10.92 4.00 -3.64
N ILE A 95 -12.17 3.73 -4.02
CA ILE A 95 -12.57 3.36 -5.38
C ILE A 95 -13.88 4.08 -5.67
N ASP A 96 -13.86 4.93 -6.69
CA ASP A 96 -14.97 5.80 -7.06
C ASP A 96 -15.48 6.59 -5.84
N ASN A 97 -16.77 6.48 -5.52
CA ASN A 97 -17.39 7.18 -4.39
C ASN A 97 -17.44 6.33 -3.11
N LYS A 98 -16.54 5.35 -2.95
CA LYS A 98 -16.50 4.47 -1.77
C LYS A 98 -15.12 4.40 -1.14
N ALA A 99 -15.10 4.46 0.20
CA ALA A 99 -13.93 4.14 1.01
C ALA A 99 -14.14 2.79 1.72
N TYR A 100 -13.22 1.86 1.48
CA TYR A 100 -13.18 0.54 2.08
C TYR A 100 -12.18 0.58 3.24
N LEU A 101 -12.69 0.68 4.45
CA LEU A 101 -11.94 0.90 5.67
C LEU A 101 -11.77 -0.41 6.43
N SER A 102 -10.52 -0.87 6.53
CA SER A 102 -10.09 -1.90 7.47
C SER A 102 -10.09 -1.31 8.88
N TYR A 103 -11.13 -1.62 9.66
CA TYR A 103 -11.45 -0.92 10.90
C TYR A 103 -11.23 -1.77 12.16
N GLY A 104 -10.17 -2.60 12.12
CA GLY A 104 -9.69 -3.37 13.27
C GLY A 104 -10.80 -4.28 13.82
N PRO A 105 -11.18 -4.15 15.11
CA PRO A 105 -12.15 -5.05 15.75
C PRO A 105 -13.59 -4.87 15.28
N LEU A 106 -13.86 -3.84 14.46
CA LEU A 106 -15.14 -3.61 13.80
C LEU A 106 -15.20 -4.18 12.37
N GLY A 107 -14.14 -4.86 11.92
CA GLY A 107 -14.10 -5.54 10.62
C GLY A 107 -13.90 -4.59 9.43
N LEU A 108 -14.62 -4.84 8.33
CA LEU A 108 -14.61 -3.98 7.15
C LEU A 108 -15.80 -3.03 7.19
N LYS A 109 -15.53 -1.73 7.01
CA LYS A 109 -16.55 -0.70 6.78
C LYS A 109 -16.46 -0.19 5.35
N ILE A 110 -17.61 -0.09 4.69
CA ILE A 110 -17.71 0.51 3.36
C ILE A 110 -18.48 1.82 3.52
N LEU A 111 -17.81 2.93 3.29
CA LEU A 111 -18.36 4.27 3.42
C LEU A 111 -18.68 4.84 2.04
N ASN A 112 -19.85 5.47 1.89
CA ASN A 112 -20.08 6.39 0.79
C ASN A 112 -19.36 7.71 1.11
N ILE A 113 -18.55 8.17 0.16
CA ILE A 113 -17.72 9.37 0.25
C ILE A 113 -17.99 10.33 -0.92
N THR A 114 -19.17 10.24 -1.54
CA THR A 114 -19.60 11.19 -2.59
C THR A 114 -19.52 12.63 -2.10
N ASP A 115 -19.89 12.84 -0.83
CA ASP A 115 -19.59 14.06 -0.08
C ASP A 115 -18.50 13.76 0.95
N PRO A 116 -17.24 14.19 0.74
CA PRO A 116 -16.14 13.93 1.66
C PRO A 116 -16.28 14.69 3.00
N THR A 117 -17.20 15.66 3.09
CA THR A 117 -17.51 16.36 4.35
C THR A 117 -18.50 15.58 5.22
N MET A 118 -19.20 14.59 4.66
CA MET A 118 -20.17 13.76 5.37
C MET A 118 -20.13 12.28 4.93
N PRO A 119 -19.05 11.54 5.21
CA PRO A 119 -19.00 10.10 4.97
C PRO A 119 -20.04 9.35 5.79
N TYR A 120 -20.69 8.34 5.20
CA TYR A 120 -21.62 7.46 5.92
C TYR A 120 -21.52 6.01 5.49
N VAL A 121 -21.84 5.09 6.39
CA VAL A 121 -21.74 3.64 6.15
C VAL A 121 -22.82 3.18 5.17
N VAL A 122 -22.42 2.45 4.13
CA VAL A 122 -23.31 1.76 3.20
C VAL A 122 -23.18 0.25 3.25
N GLY A 123 -22.13 -0.28 3.85
CA GLY A 123 -21.95 -1.71 4.07
C GLY A 123 -21.05 -1.99 5.26
N THR A 124 -21.32 -3.07 5.98
CA THR A 124 -20.47 -3.52 7.07
C THR A 124 -20.31 -5.03 7.04
N TYR A 125 -19.06 -5.47 7.18
CA TYR A 125 -18.75 -6.86 7.47
C TYR A 125 -18.06 -6.95 8.82
N TYR A 126 -18.81 -7.40 9.83
CA TYR A 126 -18.30 -7.57 11.19
C TYR A 126 -17.62 -8.92 11.35
N ARG A 127 -16.42 -8.89 11.93
CA ARG A 127 -15.71 -10.08 12.39
C ARG A 127 -15.00 -9.77 13.70
N TYR A 128 -15.06 -10.70 14.65
CA TYR A 128 -14.31 -10.63 15.91
C TYR A 128 -12.80 -10.90 15.70
N GLN A 129 -12.19 -10.26 14.71
CA GLN A 129 -10.77 -10.33 14.37
C GLN A 129 -10.32 -8.98 13.81
N ASP A 130 -9.12 -8.54 14.17
CA ASP A 130 -8.60 -7.24 13.75
C ASP A 130 -8.19 -7.27 12.28
N VAL A 131 -9.02 -6.65 11.44
CA VAL A 131 -8.72 -6.43 10.02
C VAL A 131 -7.70 -5.31 9.91
N TYR A 132 -6.49 -5.66 9.46
CA TYR A 132 -5.36 -4.75 9.37
C TYR A 132 -5.24 -4.12 7.98
N CYS A 133 -5.45 -4.90 6.92
CA CYS A 133 -5.43 -4.41 5.55
C CYS A 133 -6.51 -5.06 4.70
N SER A 134 -6.85 -4.42 3.59
CA SER A 134 -7.81 -4.93 2.62
C SER A 134 -7.40 -4.61 1.20
N GLU A 135 -7.60 -5.55 0.29
CA GLU A 135 -7.55 -5.29 -1.16
C GLU A 135 -8.89 -5.64 -1.79
N ILE A 136 -9.33 -4.79 -2.72
CA ILE A 136 -10.61 -4.92 -3.39
C ILE A 136 -10.38 -5.40 -4.81
N TYR A 137 -11.10 -6.44 -5.21
CA TYR A 137 -11.08 -6.96 -6.56
C TYR A 137 -12.50 -7.28 -6.99
N GLU A 138 -13.01 -6.51 -7.97
CA GLU A 138 -14.41 -6.56 -8.40
C GLU A 138 -15.38 -6.40 -7.21
N ASN A 139 -16.17 -7.44 -6.90
CA ASN A 139 -17.13 -7.46 -5.79
C ASN A 139 -16.60 -8.19 -4.54
N TYR A 140 -15.30 -8.50 -4.50
CA TYR A 140 -14.67 -9.19 -3.38
C TYR A 140 -13.70 -8.31 -2.62
N ALA A 141 -13.75 -8.39 -1.30
CA ALA A 141 -12.75 -7.81 -0.42
C ALA A 141 -11.93 -8.93 0.21
N MET A 142 -10.62 -8.89 0.00
CA MET A 142 -9.64 -9.73 0.66
C MET A 142 -9.18 -9.01 1.92
N LEU A 143 -9.50 -9.57 3.08
CA LEU A 143 -9.25 -9.01 4.41
C LEU A 143 -8.05 -9.70 5.04
N GLY A 144 -6.98 -8.94 5.25
CA GLY A 144 -5.79 -9.38 5.94
C GLY A 144 -5.89 -9.11 7.44
N TYR A 145 -5.78 -10.15 8.25
CA TYR A 145 -5.83 -10.04 9.71
C TYR A 145 -4.45 -9.83 10.33
N MET A 146 -4.43 -9.27 11.54
CA MET A 146 -3.20 -9.12 12.32
C MET A 146 -2.57 -10.46 12.73
N VAL A 147 -3.36 -11.51 12.98
CA VAL A 147 -2.87 -12.78 13.57
C VAL A 147 -3.50 -14.05 12.98
N MET A 148 -4.38 -13.94 11.98
CA MET A 148 -5.16 -15.08 11.48
C MET A 148 -5.08 -15.28 9.96
N GLY A 149 -4.19 -14.59 9.25
CA GLY A 149 -4.08 -14.74 7.80
C GLY A 149 -5.18 -13.99 7.04
N LEU A 150 -5.83 -14.67 6.10
CA LEU A 150 -6.68 -14.05 5.09
C LEU A 150 -8.13 -14.55 5.14
N GLU A 151 -9.07 -13.63 5.00
CA GLU A 151 -10.48 -13.92 4.72
C GLU A 151 -10.93 -13.20 3.46
N ILE A 152 -11.89 -13.77 2.74
CA ILE A 152 -12.44 -13.17 1.52
C ILE A 152 -13.95 -13.09 1.66
N VAL A 153 -14.46 -11.89 1.43
CA VAL A 153 -15.87 -11.59 1.51
C VAL A 153 -16.40 -11.09 0.17
N ASP A 154 -17.59 -11.53 -0.19
CA ASP A 154 -18.38 -11.01 -1.31
C ASP A 154 -19.25 -9.87 -0.79
N PHE A 155 -19.08 -8.68 -1.36
CA PHE A 155 -19.84 -7.48 -1.03
C PHE A 155 -20.79 -7.04 -2.15
N SER A 156 -21.12 -7.91 -3.11
CA SER A 156 -22.09 -7.64 -4.18
C SER A 156 -23.45 -7.14 -3.66
N ASN A 157 -23.85 -7.58 -2.46
CA ASN A 157 -24.90 -6.95 -1.67
C ASN A 157 -24.30 -6.31 -0.41
N LEU A 158 -24.32 -4.97 -0.35
CA LEU A 158 -23.75 -4.23 0.79
C LEU A 158 -24.55 -4.37 2.09
N GLU A 159 -25.82 -4.76 2.00
CA GLU A 159 -26.67 -5.06 3.16
C GLU A 159 -26.42 -6.48 3.72
N ASP A 160 -25.76 -7.35 2.94
CA ASP A 160 -25.55 -8.76 3.26
C ASP A 160 -24.19 -9.23 2.71
N ILE A 161 -23.11 -8.66 3.26
CA ILE A 161 -21.74 -9.01 2.92
C ILE A 161 -21.41 -10.39 3.49
N LYS A 162 -20.97 -11.33 2.66
CA LYS A 162 -20.78 -12.74 3.03
C LYS A 162 -19.34 -13.19 2.93
N MET A 163 -18.87 -13.92 3.94
CA MET A 163 -17.62 -14.66 3.81
C MET A 163 -17.80 -15.83 2.83
N VAL A 164 -17.01 -15.82 1.76
CA VAL A 164 -16.99 -16.88 0.73
C VAL A 164 -15.80 -17.81 0.91
N SER A 165 -14.73 -17.32 1.53
CA SER A 165 -13.51 -18.07 1.79
C SER A 165 -12.80 -17.56 3.04
N ARG A 166 -12.11 -18.48 3.72
CA ARG A 166 -11.22 -18.17 4.83
C ARG A 166 -10.07 -19.14 4.85
N ASN A 167 -8.87 -18.63 5.07
CA ASN A 167 -7.71 -19.45 5.36
C ASN A 167 -7.00 -18.93 6.62
N ASN A 168 -7.32 -19.59 7.73
CA ASN A 168 -6.78 -19.22 9.02
C ASN A 168 -5.37 -19.79 9.20
N VAL A 169 -4.39 -18.90 9.21
CA VAL A 169 -3.02 -19.26 9.59
C VAL A 169 -2.70 -18.50 10.87
N ARG A 170 -2.62 -19.23 11.97
CA ARG A 170 -2.29 -18.65 13.27
C ARG A 170 -0.92 -17.98 13.21
N ASP A 171 -0.81 -16.81 13.82
CA ASP A 171 0.43 -16.01 13.89
C ASP A 171 0.93 -15.59 12.50
N PHE A 172 0.01 -15.46 11.54
CA PHE A 172 0.28 -14.85 10.25
C PHE A 172 -0.39 -13.48 10.18
N SER A 173 0.41 -12.43 10.32
CA SER A 173 -0.01 -11.06 10.09
C SER A 173 0.04 -10.77 8.60
N VAL A 174 -1.06 -10.32 8.00
CA VAL A 174 -1.07 -9.91 6.58
C VAL A 174 -0.89 -8.39 6.52
N LYS A 175 0.20 -7.95 5.88
CA LYS A 175 0.56 -6.53 5.76
C LYS A 175 0.25 -5.96 4.39
N ASN A 176 0.32 -6.78 3.35
CA ASN A 176 -0.04 -6.40 2.00
C ASN A 176 -0.67 -7.58 1.25
N ILE A 177 -1.63 -7.24 0.38
CA ILE A 177 -2.34 -8.14 -0.52
C ILE A 177 -2.24 -7.51 -1.90
N GLN A 178 -1.84 -8.28 -2.91
CA GLN A 178 -1.80 -7.87 -4.30
C GLN A 178 -2.50 -8.91 -5.16
N VAL A 179 -3.40 -8.45 -6.03
CA VAL A 179 -4.16 -9.31 -6.95
C VAL A 179 -3.62 -9.11 -8.36
N ILE A 180 -3.08 -10.17 -8.94
CA ILE A 180 -2.57 -10.23 -10.31
C ILE A 180 -3.20 -11.46 -10.96
N PRO A 181 -4.40 -11.32 -11.55
CA PRO A 181 -5.17 -12.47 -12.01
C PRO A 181 -4.34 -13.45 -12.87
N PRO A 182 -4.39 -14.76 -12.60
CA PRO A 182 -5.24 -15.46 -11.63
C PRO A 182 -4.56 -15.70 -10.26
N TYR A 183 -3.68 -14.82 -9.79
CA TYR A 183 -2.92 -14.98 -8.55
C TYR A 183 -3.28 -13.92 -7.50
N VAL A 184 -3.30 -14.32 -6.24
CA VAL A 184 -3.17 -13.37 -5.13
C VAL A 184 -1.86 -13.64 -4.43
N ILE A 185 -1.18 -12.55 -4.11
CA ILE A 185 0.09 -12.53 -3.44
C ILE A 185 -0.11 -11.80 -2.12
N ILE A 186 0.29 -12.43 -1.02
CA ILE A 186 0.20 -11.85 0.32
C ILE A 186 1.58 -11.83 0.96
N SER A 187 1.97 -10.69 1.50
CA SER A 187 3.18 -10.55 2.30
C SER A 187 2.81 -10.13 3.72
N GLY A 188 3.49 -10.71 4.70
CA GLY A 188 3.30 -10.28 6.07
C GLY A 188 3.95 -11.13 7.15
N GLY A 189 4.41 -10.46 8.21
CA GLY A 189 4.99 -11.07 9.40
C GLY A 189 6.19 -11.99 9.12
N ASN A 190 6.53 -12.82 10.10
CA ASN A 190 7.64 -13.77 10.02
C ASN A 190 7.38 -14.97 9.09
N ARG A 191 6.19 -15.03 8.47
CA ARG A 191 5.85 -16.09 7.51
C ARG A 191 6.06 -15.66 6.06
N GLY A 192 6.62 -14.48 5.84
CA GLY A 192 7.13 -14.03 4.54
C GLY A 192 6.03 -13.83 3.50
N LEU A 193 6.20 -14.52 2.37
CA LEU A 193 5.39 -14.39 1.17
C LEU A 193 4.56 -15.66 0.94
N ARG A 194 3.26 -15.50 0.65
CA ARG A 194 2.41 -16.60 0.15
C ARG A 194 1.75 -16.19 -1.14
N ILE A 195 1.74 -17.11 -2.10
CA ILE A 195 1.14 -16.88 -3.41
C ILE A 195 0.25 -18.07 -3.72
N PHE A 196 -0.96 -17.77 -4.15
CA PHE A 196 -1.91 -18.80 -4.54
C PHE A 196 -2.63 -18.40 -5.83
N LYS A 197 -3.05 -19.42 -6.57
CA LYS A 197 -3.97 -19.25 -7.69
C LYS A 197 -5.39 -19.13 -7.16
N PHE A 198 -6.19 -18.34 -7.84
CA PHE A 198 -7.62 -18.26 -7.66
C PHE A 198 -8.33 -18.58 -8.97
N GLY A 199 -9.49 -19.21 -8.86
CA GLY A 199 -10.46 -19.28 -9.95
C GLY A 199 -11.68 -18.46 -9.54
N GLU A 200 -12.32 -17.84 -10.52
CA GLU A 200 -13.58 -17.13 -10.28
C GLU A 200 -14.76 -18.12 -10.24
N PRO A 201 -15.66 -18.01 -9.24
CA PRO A 201 -15.60 -17.12 -8.08
C PRO A 201 -14.62 -17.63 -7.01
N PHE A 202 -14.04 -16.72 -6.19
CA PHE A 202 -13.04 -16.96 -5.13
C PHE A 202 -13.36 -18.17 -4.19
N THR A 203 -14.56 -18.73 -4.17
CA THR A 203 -14.94 -19.98 -3.47
C THR A 203 -13.96 -21.18 -3.57
N THR A 204 -13.08 -21.24 -4.58
CA THR A 204 -12.06 -22.30 -4.77
C THR A 204 -10.96 -22.33 -3.69
N PHE A 205 -10.89 -21.35 -2.78
CA PHE A 205 -9.86 -21.28 -1.72
C PHE A 205 -9.85 -22.41 -0.69
N LYS A 206 -10.96 -23.12 -0.51
CA LYS A 206 -11.07 -24.10 0.58
C LYS A 206 -10.11 -25.29 0.44
N GLN A 207 -9.40 -25.43 -0.68
CA GLN A 207 -8.54 -26.58 -0.97
C GLN A 207 -7.07 -26.21 -1.27
N VAL A 208 -6.69 -24.93 -1.20
CA VAL A 208 -5.30 -24.55 -1.51
C VAL A 208 -4.43 -24.74 -0.28
N GLU A 209 -3.73 -25.88 -0.21
CA GLU A 209 -2.51 -25.99 0.58
C GLU A 209 -1.59 -24.86 0.11
N PHE A 210 -1.29 -23.90 1.00
CA PHE A 210 -0.29 -22.90 0.69
C PHE A 210 0.97 -23.64 0.26
N THR A 211 1.51 -23.29 -0.91
CA THR A 211 2.84 -23.76 -1.31
C THR A 211 3.81 -23.43 -0.17
N LYS A 212 4.78 -24.33 0.06
CA LYS A 212 5.75 -24.24 1.17
C LYS A 212 6.17 -22.79 1.43
N GLU A 213 6.07 -22.40 2.69
CA GLU A 213 6.49 -21.09 3.22
C GLU A 213 7.83 -20.70 2.58
N HIS A 214 7.85 -19.61 1.81
CA HIS A 214 9.12 -18.97 1.45
C HIS A 214 9.51 -18.14 2.67
N LEU A 215 10.09 -18.84 3.64
CA LEU A 215 10.58 -18.25 4.88
C LEU A 215 11.73 -17.33 4.54
N MET A 216 11.44 -16.04 4.52
CA MET A 216 12.49 -15.02 4.61
C MET A 216 12.86 -14.88 6.07
N ASP A 217 14.12 -14.55 6.35
CA ASP A 217 14.64 -14.50 7.72
C ASP A 217 13.99 -13.39 8.60
N ASN A 218 13.19 -12.48 8.01
CA ASN A 218 12.55 -11.33 8.66
C ASN A 218 11.14 -11.03 8.12
N GLU A 219 10.51 -9.95 8.62
CA GLU A 219 9.18 -9.51 8.21
C GLU A 219 9.10 -9.07 6.74
N ALA A 220 8.14 -9.62 6.00
CA ALA A 220 7.80 -9.16 4.67
C ALA A 220 6.68 -8.11 4.74
N HIS A 221 6.98 -6.84 4.43
CA HIS A 221 6.01 -5.75 4.58
C HIS A 221 5.13 -5.56 3.35
N LYS A 222 5.73 -5.24 2.20
CA LYS A 222 5.02 -4.98 0.96
C LYS A 222 5.75 -5.56 -0.23
N LEU A 223 5.01 -6.22 -1.11
CA LEU A 223 5.47 -6.63 -2.43
C LEU A 223 4.82 -5.74 -3.51
N LEU A 224 5.62 -5.30 -4.47
CA LEU A 224 5.11 -4.77 -5.74
C LEU A 224 5.67 -5.59 -6.89
N VAL A 225 4.80 -6.09 -7.77
CA VAL A 225 5.20 -6.79 -9.00
C VAL A 225 5.13 -5.85 -10.21
N ARG A 226 6.19 -5.83 -11.00
CA ARG A 226 6.30 -5.15 -12.30
C ARG A 226 6.72 -6.17 -13.35
N GLY A 227 5.81 -6.53 -14.24
CA GLY A 227 6.06 -7.60 -15.21
C GLY A 227 6.33 -8.93 -14.51
N SER A 228 7.50 -9.51 -14.74
CA SER A 228 7.97 -10.74 -14.07
C SER A 228 8.92 -10.47 -12.89
N THR A 229 9.05 -9.24 -12.41
CA THR A 229 9.93 -8.90 -11.29
C THR A 229 9.12 -8.39 -10.11
N GLY A 230 9.42 -8.90 -8.91
CA GLY A 230 8.84 -8.47 -7.65
C GLY A 230 9.85 -7.70 -6.81
N TYR A 231 9.39 -6.65 -6.13
CA TYR A 231 10.18 -5.84 -5.22
C TYR A 231 9.55 -5.95 -3.83
N LEU A 232 10.31 -6.46 -2.87
CA LEU A 232 9.84 -6.73 -1.53
C LEU A 232 10.57 -5.89 -0.49
N ALA A 233 9.82 -5.14 0.30
CA ALA A 233 10.32 -4.51 1.52
C ALA A 233 10.47 -5.59 2.60
N ASN A 234 11.72 -5.99 2.85
CA ASN A 234 12.13 -7.13 3.67
C ASN A 234 12.82 -6.67 4.97
N ASP A 235 12.15 -5.76 5.68
CA ASP A 235 12.56 -5.29 7.00
C ASP A 235 14.04 -4.81 6.99
N PHE A 236 14.85 -5.21 7.97
CA PHE A 236 16.28 -4.89 8.08
C PHE A 236 17.17 -5.56 7.00
N ARG A 237 16.66 -6.51 6.20
CA ARG A 237 17.39 -6.99 5.00
C ARG A 237 17.36 -5.95 3.89
N GLY A 238 16.37 -5.06 3.90
CA GLY A 238 16.20 -4.00 2.92
C GLY A 238 15.31 -4.42 1.76
N LEU A 239 15.75 -4.18 0.52
CA LEU A 239 15.00 -4.46 -0.69
C LEU A 239 15.40 -5.82 -1.27
N SER A 240 14.48 -6.79 -1.27
CA SER A 240 14.66 -8.05 -1.98
C SER A 240 14.01 -7.98 -3.36
N VAL A 241 14.74 -8.40 -4.39
CA VAL A 241 14.28 -8.44 -5.78
C VAL A 241 14.04 -9.88 -6.16
N LEU A 242 12.82 -10.16 -6.60
CA LEU A 242 12.30 -11.51 -6.84
C LEU A 242 12.01 -11.69 -8.33
N ASN A 243 12.41 -12.83 -8.88
CA ASN A 243 11.87 -13.30 -10.15
C ASN A 243 10.50 -13.94 -9.90
N MET A 244 9.47 -13.38 -10.51
CA MET A 244 8.06 -13.75 -10.41
C MET A 244 7.57 -14.49 -11.67
N GLY A 245 8.47 -14.93 -12.56
CA GLY A 245 8.13 -15.64 -13.79
C GLY A 245 7.39 -16.96 -13.55
N LEU A 246 7.64 -17.58 -12.40
CA LEU A 246 6.83 -18.68 -11.85
C LEU A 246 6.22 -18.18 -10.53
N PRO A 247 5.06 -17.50 -10.55
CA PRO A 247 4.58 -16.74 -9.40
C PRO A 247 4.27 -17.60 -8.17
N LEU A 248 4.08 -18.92 -8.29
CA LEU A 248 3.94 -19.81 -7.13
C LEU A 248 5.28 -20.10 -6.41
N TYR A 249 6.40 -19.78 -7.05
CA TYR A 249 7.78 -20.07 -6.61
C TYR A 249 8.70 -18.89 -6.91
N PRO A 250 8.50 -17.75 -6.24
CA PRO A 250 9.33 -16.57 -6.44
C PRO A 250 10.77 -16.85 -5.97
N LEU A 251 11.74 -16.49 -6.80
CA LEU A 251 13.16 -16.68 -6.49
C LEU A 251 13.82 -15.33 -6.24
N GLU A 252 14.51 -15.17 -5.12
CA GLU A 252 15.32 -13.97 -4.90
C GLU A 252 16.52 -13.96 -5.87
N VAL A 253 16.58 -12.94 -6.74
CA VAL A 253 17.64 -12.76 -7.74
C VAL A 253 18.61 -11.66 -7.36
N ASN A 254 18.22 -10.77 -6.45
CA ASN A 254 19.07 -9.70 -5.93
C ASN A 254 18.58 -9.25 -4.55
N SER A 255 19.49 -8.71 -3.75
CA SER A 255 19.22 -8.20 -2.41
C SER A 255 20.04 -6.95 -2.18
N ILE A 256 19.35 -5.85 -1.86
CA ILE A 256 19.96 -4.53 -1.72
C ILE A 256 19.69 -4.03 -0.32
N LYS A 257 20.78 -3.79 0.44
CA LYS A 257 20.68 -3.21 1.77
C LYS A 257 20.24 -1.75 1.67
N THR A 258 19.11 -1.44 2.29
CA THR A 258 18.63 -0.07 2.52
C THR A 258 19.30 0.54 3.76
N GLN A 259 19.20 1.85 3.93
CA GLN A 259 19.79 2.53 5.10
C GLN A 259 19.15 2.11 6.42
N GLY A 260 17.84 1.84 6.40
CA GLY A 260 17.08 1.36 7.54
C GLY A 260 16.12 0.23 7.18
N LYS A 261 15.20 -0.08 8.10
CA LYS A 261 14.14 -1.08 7.92
C LYS A 261 13.22 -0.69 6.76
N ALA A 262 13.23 -1.46 5.67
CA ALA A 262 12.35 -1.25 4.53
C ALA A 262 10.92 -1.69 4.88
N THR A 263 9.94 -0.78 4.80
CA THR A 263 8.54 -1.07 5.16
C THR A 263 7.53 -0.81 4.06
N GLU A 264 7.86 0.03 3.09
CA GLU A 264 6.90 0.53 2.11
C GLU A 264 7.57 0.79 0.79
N LEU A 265 6.82 0.52 -0.29
CA LEU A 265 7.25 0.61 -1.67
C LEU A 265 6.18 1.31 -2.51
N VAL A 266 6.60 2.20 -3.39
CA VAL A 266 5.76 2.74 -4.48
C VAL A 266 6.56 2.74 -5.77
N ILE A 267 5.93 2.36 -6.88
CA ILE A 267 6.54 2.45 -8.22
C ILE A 267 5.81 3.52 -9.02
N GLU A 268 6.56 4.45 -9.60
CA GLU A 268 6.08 5.37 -10.63
C GLU A 268 7.01 5.31 -11.84
N GLY A 269 6.46 4.94 -13.00
CA GLY A 269 7.24 4.78 -14.22
C GLY A 269 8.38 3.77 -14.07
N ASN A 270 9.62 4.27 -14.15
CA ASN A 270 10.86 3.50 -13.99
C ASN A 270 11.48 3.62 -12.60
N TYR A 271 10.81 4.22 -11.63
CA TYR A 271 11.41 4.49 -10.32
C TYR A 271 10.66 3.78 -9.21
N LEU A 272 11.43 3.28 -8.24
CA LEU A 272 10.93 2.67 -7.01
C LEU A 272 11.33 3.56 -5.83
N TYR A 273 10.34 3.95 -5.03
CA TYR A 273 10.50 4.71 -3.81
C TYR A 273 10.35 3.75 -2.64
N VAL A 274 11.35 3.73 -1.76
CA VAL A 274 11.40 2.84 -0.60
C VAL A 274 11.43 3.67 0.66
N ALA A 275 10.44 3.51 1.53
CA ALA A 275 10.56 4.02 2.90
C ALA A 275 11.39 3.02 3.72
N SER A 276 12.51 3.50 4.26
CA SER A 276 13.45 2.68 5.03
C SER A 276 13.76 3.30 6.39
N GLY A 277 12.72 3.47 7.21
CA GLY A 277 12.82 4.13 8.52
C GLY A 277 12.92 5.65 8.36
N LYS A 278 14.08 6.25 8.65
CA LYS A 278 14.28 7.71 8.54
C LYS A 278 14.58 8.20 7.12
N TYR A 279 14.55 7.29 6.16
CA TYR A 279 15.00 7.53 4.80
C TYR A 279 13.88 7.23 3.81
N ILE A 280 13.89 7.97 2.69
CA ILE A 280 13.21 7.60 1.46
C ILE A 280 14.30 7.41 0.40
N GLU A 281 14.45 6.19 -0.08
CA GLU A 281 15.45 5.82 -1.09
C GLU A 281 14.78 5.64 -2.45
N VAL A 282 15.36 6.21 -3.51
CA VAL A 282 14.85 6.13 -4.88
C VAL A 282 15.77 5.25 -5.71
N PHE A 283 15.20 4.23 -6.34
CA PHE A 283 15.90 3.30 -7.19
C PHE A 283 15.41 3.41 -8.63
N ASP A 284 16.34 3.32 -9.57
CA ASP A 284 16.06 3.16 -11.00
C ASP A 284 15.78 1.69 -11.32
N LEU A 285 14.67 1.44 -12.01
CA LEU A 285 14.18 0.12 -12.42
C LEU A 285 14.28 -0.14 -13.93
N ARG A 286 15.14 0.58 -14.67
CA ARG A 286 15.39 0.30 -16.10
C ARG A 286 15.99 -1.08 -16.34
N GLU A 287 16.78 -1.58 -15.38
CA GLU A 287 17.16 -2.99 -15.25
C GLU A 287 16.37 -3.61 -14.09
N PRO A 288 15.20 -4.23 -14.33
CA PRO A 288 14.28 -4.59 -13.25
C PRO A 288 14.88 -5.49 -12.17
N GLU A 289 15.72 -6.47 -12.55
CA GLU A 289 16.37 -7.38 -11.61
C GLU A 289 17.61 -6.78 -10.92
N LYS A 290 18.06 -5.60 -11.37
CA LYS A 290 19.21 -4.87 -10.81
C LYS A 290 18.87 -3.39 -10.53
N PRO A 291 17.96 -3.11 -9.58
CA PRO A 291 17.68 -1.74 -9.18
C PRO A 291 18.94 -1.02 -8.72
N GLU A 292 19.14 0.21 -9.19
CA GLU A 292 20.26 1.05 -8.79
C GLU A 292 19.75 2.21 -7.94
N LYS A 293 20.28 2.41 -6.73
CA LYS A 293 19.92 3.58 -5.93
C LYS A 293 20.49 4.84 -6.57
N ILE A 294 19.61 5.77 -6.94
CA ILE A 294 19.98 7.03 -7.60
C ILE A 294 19.81 8.25 -6.68
N TYR A 295 18.99 8.13 -5.63
CA TYR A 295 18.76 9.22 -4.68
C TYR A 295 18.36 8.70 -3.29
N GLU A 296 18.60 9.53 -2.28
CA GLU A 296 18.23 9.28 -0.90
C GLU A 296 17.88 10.60 -0.20
N TYR A 297 16.71 10.63 0.44
CA TYR A 297 16.30 11.69 1.35
C TYR A 297 16.29 11.15 2.78
N SER A 298 16.64 11.98 3.76
CA SER A 298 16.56 11.62 5.19
C SER A 298 16.07 12.76 6.06
N ASP A 299 15.37 12.41 7.14
CA ASP A 299 15.00 13.34 8.21
C ASP A 299 15.25 12.67 9.56
N LYS A 300 16.04 13.33 10.43
CA LYS A 300 16.47 12.74 11.71
C LYS A 300 15.33 12.54 12.71
N ASN A 301 14.22 13.27 12.55
CA ASN A 301 13.10 13.29 13.48
C ASN A 301 11.88 12.53 12.97
N LYS A 302 11.90 12.08 11.71
CA LYS A 302 10.76 11.42 11.06
C LYS A 302 11.11 9.99 10.68
N GLU A 303 10.20 9.07 10.95
CA GLU A 303 10.22 7.72 10.42
C GLU A 303 9.08 7.58 9.40
N PHE A 304 9.43 7.39 8.14
CA PHE A 304 8.50 7.19 7.03
C PHE A 304 7.96 5.75 7.05
N ARG A 305 6.64 5.61 6.97
CA ARG A 305 5.97 4.30 7.10
C ARG A 305 5.07 3.95 5.94
N SER A 306 4.37 4.93 5.37
CA SER A 306 3.52 4.74 4.18
C SER A 306 3.81 5.82 3.15
N LEU A 307 3.75 5.45 1.87
CA LEU A 307 4.08 6.28 0.73
C LEU A 307 2.95 6.15 -0.29
N LYS A 308 2.58 7.27 -0.89
CA LYS A 308 1.69 7.31 -2.06
C LYS A 308 2.19 8.33 -3.05
N ILE A 309 2.09 8.00 -4.32
CA ILE A 309 2.32 8.95 -5.40
C ILE A 309 0.97 9.34 -5.98
N HIS A 310 0.76 10.65 -6.14
CA HIS A 310 -0.42 11.23 -6.74
C HIS A 310 -0.04 12.53 -7.43
N GLU A 311 -0.42 12.69 -8.70
CA GLU A 311 -0.14 13.89 -9.51
C GLU A 311 1.32 14.40 -9.41
N ASN A 312 2.29 13.51 -9.70
CA ASN A 312 3.73 13.81 -9.69
C ASN A 312 4.26 14.29 -8.32
N LYS A 313 3.58 13.92 -7.24
CA LYS A 313 4.01 14.19 -5.86
C LYS A 313 4.05 12.92 -5.05
N LEU A 314 5.07 12.81 -4.22
CA LEU A 314 5.19 11.75 -3.24
C LEU A 314 4.68 12.28 -1.89
N TYR A 315 3.65 11.64 -1.37
CA TYR A 315 3.10 11.84 -0.03
C TYR A 315 3.69 10.76 0.86
N ALA A 316 4.38 11.16 1.92
CA ALA A 316 5.02 10.25 2.86
C ALA A 316 4.46 10.46 4.26
N LEU A 317 3.67 9.49 4.72
CA LEU A 317 3.21 9.42 6.10
C LEU A 317 4.40 9.09 7.01
N TYR A 318 4.64 9.94 7.99
CA TYR A 318 5.70 9.77 8.97
C TYR A 318 5.17 9.77 10.41
N SER A 319 5.97 9.19 11.29
CA SER A 319 5.89 9.36 12.75
C SER A 319 7.13 10.05 13.27
N ASN A 320 6.99 10.80 14.37
CA ASN A 320 8.14 11.23 15.16
C ASN A 320 8.22 10.49 16.49
N GLY A 321 9.36 10.62 17.19
CA GLY A 321 9.62 9.93 18.46
C GLY A 321 8.63 10.27 19.59
N SER A 322 7.81 11.30 19.44
CA SER A 322 6.74 11.70 20.38
C SER A 322 5.35 11.14 20.02
N LYS A 323 5.27 10.21 19.05
CA LYS A 323 4.01 9.66 18.51
C LYS A 323 3.11 10.71 17.88
N GLU A 324 3.69 11.79 17.34
CA GLU A 324 2.99 12.69 16.44
C GLU A 324 3.22 12.20 15.01
N TYR A 325 2.23 12.46 14.16
CA TYR A 325 2.19 11.94 12.81
C TYR A 325 1.91 13.05 11.83
N GLY A 326 2.30 12.84 10.59
CA GLY A 326 2.01 13.80 9.55
C GLY A 326 2.39 13.30 8.17
N ILE A 327 2.19 14.12 7.17
CA ILE A 327 2.46 13.80 5.78
C ILE A 327 3.47 14.81 5.27
N SER A 328 4.68 14.33 4.96
CA SER A 328 5.66 15.10 4.18
C SER A 328 5.29 14.95 2.71
N ILE A 329 5.26 16.07 1.99
CA ILE A 329 4.88 16.12 0.58
C ILE A 329 6.11 16.55 -0.21
N PHE A 330 6.44 15.77 -1.23
CA PHE A 330 7.59 16.00 -2.09
C PHE A 330 7.14 16.19 -3.53
N GLU A 331 7.77 17.12 -4.24
CA GLU A 331 7.71 17.14 -5.69
C GLU A 331 8.63 16.04 -6.24
N VAL A 332 8.19 15.37 -7.32
CA VAL A 332 8.91 14.29 -7.98
C VAL A 332 9.44 14.83 -9.33
N GLU A 333 10.75 15.04 -9.44
CA GLU A 333 11.39 15.68 -10.62
C GLU A 333 12.36 14.79 -11.40
#